data_AF-F0T9U4-F1
#
_entry.id   AF-F0T9U4-F1
#
_cell.length_a   1.000
_cell.length_b   1.000
_cell.length_c   1.000
_cell.angle_alpha   90.00
_cell.angle_beta   90.00
_cell.angle_gamma   90.00
#
_symmetry.space_group_name_H-M   'P 1'
#
loop_
_entity.id
_entity.type
_entity.pdbx_description
1 polymer ?
#
loop_
_entity_poly.entity_id
_entity_poly.type
_entity_poly.pdbx_seq_one_letter_code
_entity_poly.pdbx_strand_id
1 'polypeptide(L)'
;MGGKHWTPEEDKIIISLHKQNFGPDQIYKSEKLPGRSYASILQRCIKLKIGSINKWTDKEIWMAYILYKHGLNVHEIADLLPNRSKAAVNAKLTRDALYYHKPPCEKPCDFNETKTLEKLIGNKNKKKAPKIN
;
A
#
# COMPACT_ATOMS: atom_id res chain seq x y z
N MET A 1 19.88 -31.39 5.43
CA MET A 1 20.39 -30.07 5.88
C MET A 1 19.44 -29.51 6.93
N GLY A 2 19.87 -29.38 8.19
CA GLY A 2 19.06 -28.79 9.25
C GLY A 2 19.01 -27.27 9.07
N GLY A 3 17.84 -26.73 8.74
CA GLY A 3 17.65 -25.27 8.62
C GLY A 3 17.82 -24.58 9.98
N LYS A 4 18.38 -23.38 9.98
CA LYS A 4 18.57 -22.55 11.18
C LYS A 4 17.20 -22.30 11.85
N HIS A 5 16.98 -22.84 13.05
CA HIS A 5 15.71 -22.71 13.77
C HIS A 5 15.44 -21.25 14.17
N TRP A 6 14.16 -20.85 14.17
CA TRP A 6 13.73 -19.52 14.64
C TRP A 6 13.76 -19.48 16.17
N THR A 7 14.31 -18.43 16.74
CA THR A 7 14.33 -18.23 18.20
C THR A 7 13.17 -17.34 18.66
N PRO A 8 12.75 -17.45 19.93
CA PRO A 8 11.72 -16.58 20.49
C PRO A 8 12.12 -15.09 20.47
N GLU A 9 13.40 -14.77 20.53
CA GLU A 9 13.93 -13.40 20.44
C GLU A 9 13.70 -12.81 19.04
N GLU A 10 13.99 -13.60 18.01
CA GLU A 10 13.74 -13.20 16.61
C GLU A 10 12.24 -12.96 16.36
N ASP A 11 11.37 -13.81 16.91
CA ASP A 11 9.91 -13.63 16.81
C ASP A 11 9.45 -12.34 17.50
N LYS A 12 9.99 -12.02 18.67
CA LYS A 12 9.70 -10.76 19.37
C LYS A 12 10.11 -9.54 18.53
N ILE A 13 11.22 -9.61 17.81
CA ILE A 13 11.66 -8.55 16.89
C ILE A 13 10.64 -8.39 15.76
N ILE A 14 10.24 -9.48 15.10
CA ILE A 14 9.25 -9.43 14.01
C ILE A 14 7.92 -8.85 14.51
N ILE A 15 7.42 -9.31 15.66
CA ILE A 15 6.15 -8.85 16.24
C ILE A 15 6.22 -7.36 16.60
N SER A 16 7.33 -6.91 17.21
CA SER A 16 7.49 -5.51 17.60
C SER A 16 7.59 -4.57 16.40
N LEU A 17 8.30 -4.97 15.34
CA LEU A 17 8.38 -4.21 14.10
C LEU A 17 7.03 -4.18 13.37
N HIS A 18 6.31 -5.30 13.32
CA HIS A 18 4.98 -5.33 12.74
C HIS A 18 4.00 -4.41 13.50
N LYS A 19 4.07 -4.35 14.84
CA LYS A 19 3.29 -3.39 15.64
C LYS A 19 3.58 -1.93 15.30
N GLN A 20 4.77 -1.64 14.77
CA GLN A 20 5.15 -0.32 14.25
C GLN A 20 4.75 -0.13 12.77
N ASN A 21 3.89 -1.00 12.21
CA ASN A 21 3.48 -1.04 10.80
C ASN A 21 4.61 -1.38 9.81
N PHE A 22 5.68 -2.07 10.24
CA PHE A 22 6.74 -2.49 9.33
C PHE A 22 6.36 -3.79 8.58
N GLY A 23 6.30 -3.71 7.25
CA GLY A 23 6.12 -4.84 6.35
C GLY A 23 7.29 -5.82 6.38
N PRO A 24 7.12 -7.07 5.89
CA PRO A 24 8.23 -8.03 5.76
C PRO A 24 9.45 -7.47 5.01
N ASP A 25 9.22 -6.61 4.01
CA ASP A 25 10.27 -5.92 3.26
C ASP A 25 11.03 -4.90 4.14
N GLN A 26 10.30 -4.11 4.93
CA GLN A 26 10.90 -3.15 5.85
C GLN A 26 11.62 -3.86 7.01
N ILE A 27 11.09 -4.98 7.50
CA ILE A 27 11.74 -5.83 8.50
C ILE A 27 13.07 -6.36 7.95
N TYR A 28 13.08 -6.88 6.72
CA TYR A 28 14.31 -7.32 6.08
C TYR A 28 15.34 -6.18 5.92
N LYS A 29 14.89 -5.00 5.48
CA LYS A 29 15.71 -3.79 5.33
C LYS A 29 16.18 -3.18 6.67
N SER A 30 15.57 -3.55 7.79
CA SER A 30 15.94 -3.02 9.11
C SER A 30 17.24 -3.60 9.66
N GLU A 31 17.78 -4.64 9.02
CA GLU A 31 19.00 -5.37 9.41
C GLU A 31 18.98 -5.94 10.84
N LYS A 32 17.82 -5.91 11.52
CA LYS A 32 17.64 -6.44 12.89
C LYS A 32 17.69 -7.97 12.98
N LEU A 33 17.64 -8.66 11.85
CA LEU A 33 17.66 -10.13 11.75
C LEU A 33 18.82 -10.58 10.84
N PRO A 34 20.08 -10.49 11.31
CA PRO A 34 21.24 -10.84 10.50
C PRO A 34 21.23 -12.33 10.12
N GLY A 35 21.53 -12.61 8.85
CA GLY A 35 21.59 -13.98 8.32
C GLY A 35 20.23 -14.63 8.04
N ARG A 36 19.13 -13.88 8.13
CA ARG A 36 17.81 -14.32 7.63
C ARG A 36 17.55 -13.73 6.26
N SER A 37 17.20 -14.57 5.30
CA SER A 37 16.77 -14.12 3.97
C SER A 37 15.36 -13.52 4.04
N TYR A 38 15.05 -12.61 3.12
CA TYR A 38 13.70 -12.05 2.95
C TYR A 38 12.63 -13.15 2.89
N ALA A 39 12.87 -14.20 2.09
CA ALA A 39 11.93 -15.32 1.97
C ALA A 39 11.70 -16.04 3.30
N SER A 40 12.75 -16.21 4.13
CA SER A 40 12.63 -16.82 5.45
C SER A 40 11.79 -15.96 6.40
N ILE A 41 12.03 -14.64 6.40
CA ILE A 41 11.26 -13.66 7.20
C ILE A 41 9.79 -13.67 6.78
N LEU A 42 9.51 -13.62 5.47
CA LEU A 42 8.14 -13.66 4.95
C LEU A 42 7.39 -14.91 5.39
N GLN A 43 8.01 -16.09 5.25
CA GLN A 43 7.43 -17.36 5.70
C GLN A 43 7.18 -17.36 7.21
N ARG A 44 8.09 -16.75 7.99
CA ARG A 44 7.90 -16.63 9.44
C ARG A 44 6.76 -15.69 9.81
N CYS A 45 6.63 -14.54 9.15
CA CYS A 45 5.50 -13.64 9.33
C CYS A 45 4.16 -14.34 9.05
N ILE A 46 4.09 -15.11 7.96
CA ILE A 46 2.90 -15.91 7.63
C ILE A 46 2.59 -16.91 8.76
N LYS A 47 3.61 -17.62 9.25
CA LYS A 47 3.46 -18.61 10.34
C LYS A 47 3.04 -17.96 11.67
N LEU A 48 3.53 -16.76 11.97
CA LEU A 48 3.14 -15.97 13.12
C LEU A 48 1.75 -15.30 12.96
N LYS A 49 1.05 -15.56 11.84
CA LYS A 49 -0.23 -14.92 11.47
C LYS A 49 -0.15 -13.39 11.47
N ILE A 50 1.05 -12.88 11.24
CA ILE A 50 1.32 -11.48 11.04
C ILE A 50 0.90 -11.19 9.61
N GLY A 51 -0.31 -10.64 9.47
CA GLY A 51 -0.96 -10.46 8.18
C GLY A 51 -0.08 -9.72 7.18
N SER A 52 -0.29 -9.96 5.89
CA SER A 52 0.34 -9.13 4.86
C SER A 52 -0.09 -7.69 5.07
N ILE A 53 0.86 -6.82 5.44
CA ILE A 53 0.65 -5.37 5.53
C ILE A 53 0.25 -4.80 4.16
N ASN A 54 0.52 -5.54 3.07
CA ASN A 54 0.10 -5.20 1.72
C ASN A 54 -1.36 -5.57 1.38
N LYS A 55 -2.21 -5.89 2.36
CA LYS A 55 -3.66 -5.96 2.13
C LYS A 55 -4.16 -4.58 1.72
N TRP A 56 -4.93 -4.53 0.64
CA TRP A 56 -5.64 -3.31 0.26
C TRP A 56 -6.67 -2.98 1.33
N THR A 57 -6.60 -1.78 1.87
CA THR A 57 -7.64 -1.25 2.76
C THR A 57 -8.80 -0.72 1.93
N ASP A 58 -10.02 -0.73 2.48
CA ASP A 58 -11.20 -0.22 1.79
C ASP A 58 -11.02 1.25 1.35
N LYS A 59 -10.32 2.03 2.17
CA LYS A 59 -9.94 3.42 1.85
C LYS A 59 -9.04 3.53 0.62
N GLU A 60 -8.00 2.70 0.51
CA GLU A 60 -7.11 2.70 -0.65
C GLU A 60 -7.85 2.26 -1.92
N ILE A 61 -8.73 1.25 -1.81
CA ILE A 61 -9.54 0.76 -2.93
C ILE A 61 -10.46 1.87 -3.43
N TRP A 62 -11.15 2.50 -2.52
CA TRP A 62 -12.09 3.58 -2.81
C TRP A 62 -11.37 4.80 -3.41
N MET A 63 -10.19 5.17 -2.90
CA MET A 63 -9.37 6.25 -3.45
C MET A 63 -8.91 5.93 -4.87
N ALA A 64 -8.40 4.71 -5.12
CA ALA A 64 -7.98 4.28 -6.44
C ALA A 64 -9.13 4.36 -7.45
N TYR A 65 -10.34 3.95 -7.04
CA TYR A 65 -11.54 4.00 -7.87
C TYR A 65 -11.95 5.43 -8.22
N ILE A 66 -11.99 6.34 -7.25
CA ILE A 66 -12.38 7.74 -7.47
C ILE A 66 -11.36 8.45 -8.37
N LEU A 67 -10.07 8.29 -8.11
CA LEU A 67 -9.03 8.91 -8.94
C LEU A 67 -9.10 8.41 -10.38
N TYR A 68 -9.36 7.11 -10.58
CA TYR A 68 -9.58 6.53 -11.90
C TYR A 68 -10.85 7.09 -12.58
N LYS A 69 -11.97 7.19 -11.85
CA LYS A 69 -13.22 7.81 -12.35
C LYS A 69 -13.04 9.28 -12.75
N HIS A 70 -12.16 10.01 -12.07
CA HIS A 70 -11.78 11.38 -12.44
C HIS A 70 -10.78 11.47 -13.60
N GLY A 71 -10.43 10.34 -14.22
CA GLY A 71 -9.61 10.28 -15.43
C GLY A 71 -8.10 10.26 -15.19
N LEU A 72 -7.65 10.04 -13.95
CA LEU A 72 -6.22 9.84 -13.69
C LEU A 72 -5.78 8.47 -14.19
N ASN A 73 -4.57 8.43 -14.74
CA ASN A 73 -3.99 7.16 -15.17
C ASN A 73 -3.35 6.41 -13.97
N VAL A 74 -3.06 5.13 -14.18
CA VAL A 74 -2.48 4.23 -13.16
C VAL A 74 -1.21 4.80 -12.52
N HIS A 75 -0.36 5.49 -13.29
CA HIS A 75 0.88 6.06 -12.79
C HIS A 75 0.60 7.17 -11.78
N GLU A 76 -0.30 8.09 -12.12
CA GLU A 76 -0.68 9.19 -11.23
C GLU A 76 -1.37 8.70 -9.96
N ILE A 77 -2.18 7.63 -10.07
CA ILE A 77 -2.83 7.02 -8.91
C ILE A 77 -1.80 6.39 -7.97
N ALA A 78 -0.79 5.69 -8.52
CA ALA A 78 0.29 5.11 -7.73
C ALA A 78 1.14 6.16 -7.01
N ASP A 79 1.35 7.33 -7.63
CA ASP A 79 2.07 8.44 -6.99
C ASP A 79 1.29 9.06 -5.81
N LEU A 80 -0.05 8.94 -5.83
CA LEU A 80 -0.94 9.46 -4.77
C LEU A 80 -1.19 8.47 -3.64
N LEU A 81 -1.02 7.17 -3.89
CA LEU A 81 -1.16 6.11 -2.89
C LEU A 81 0.22 5.69 -2.36
N PRO A 82 0.66 6.22 -1.20
CA PRO A 82 1.95 5.82 -0.65
C PRO A 82 1.96 4.31 -0.39
N ASN A 83 3.08 3.66 -0.74
CA ASN A 83 3.29 2.21 -0.62
C ASN A 83 2.55 1.32 -1.64
N ARG A 84 1.91 1.88 -2.68
CA ARG A 84 1.35 1.09 -3.79
C ARG A 84 2.15 1.28 -5.06
N SER A 85 2.66 0.17 -5.59
CA SER A 85 3.35 0.20 -6.88
C SER A 85 2.35 0.37 -8.03
N LYS A 86 2.82 0.92 -9.15
CA LYS A 86 2.06 1.02 -10.42
C LYS A 86 1.46 -0.33 -10.83
N ALA A 87 2.24 -1.41 -10.68
CA ALA A 87 1.77 -2.77 -10.96
C ALA A 87 0.65 -3.21 -10.00
N ALA A 88 0.74 -2.87 -8.72
CA ALA A 88 -0.30 -3.20 -7.74
C ALA A 88 -1.60 -2.41 -8.01
N VAL A 89 -1.50 -1.12 -8.33
CA VAL A 89 -2.65 -0.30 -8.72
C VAL A 89 -3.28 -0.82 -10.00
N ASN A 90 -2.47 -1.11 -11.04
CA ASN A 90 -2.97 -1.67 -12.30
C ASN A 90 -3.71 -2.98 -12.04
N ALA A 91 -3.08 -3.91 -11.31
CA ALA A 91 -3.67 -5.20 -11.00
C ALA A 91 -4.95 -5.08 -10.18
N LYS A 92 -5.08 -4.04 -9.34
CA LYS A 92 -6.31 -3.78 -8.57
C LYS A 92 -7.39 -3.21 -9.47
N LEU A 93 -7.07 -2.24 -10.33
CA LEU A 93 -8.04 -1.65 -11.26
C LEU A 93 -8.50 -2.66 -12.32
N THR A 94 -7.61 -3.48 -12.88
CA THR A 94 -8.00 -4.47 -13.89
C THR A 94 -8.76 -5.66 -13.32
N ARG A 95 -8.40 -6.12 -12.11
CA ARG A 95 -9.07 -7.26 -11.45
C ARG A 95 -10.37 -6.87 -10.76
N ASP A 96 -10.41 -5.70 -10.14
CA ASP A 96 -11.54 -5.31 -9.27
C ASP A 96 -12.38 -4.16 -9.88
N ALA A 97 -11.79 -3.19 -10.60
CA ALA A 97 -12.57 -2.06 -11.13
C ALA A 97 -13.44 -2.41 -12.35
N LEU A 98 -13.24 -3.58 -12.97
CA LEU A 98 -14.19 -4.12 -13.95
C LEU A 98 -15.32 -4.95 -13.32
N TYR A 99 -15.18 -5.40 -12.08
CA TYR A 99 -16.21 -6.20 -11.40
C TYR A 99 -17.12 -5.36 -10.50
N TYR A 100 -16.62 -4.23 -9.99
CA TYR A 100 -17.36 -3.32 -9.14
C TYR A 100 -17.75 -2.05 -9.90
N HIS A 101 -18.96 -2.05 -10.49
CA HIS A 101 -19.62 -0.81 -10.95
C HIS A 101 -19.93 0.18 -9.80
N LYS A 102 -19.68 -0.23 -8.55
CA LYS A 102 -19.95 0.51 -7.32
C LYS A 102 -18.82 0.22 -6.31
N PRO A 103 -18.23 1.23 -5.65
CA PRO A 103 -17.19 0.99 -4.63
C PRO A 103 -17.72 0.07 -3.52
N PRO A 104 -16.83 -0.69 -2.84
CA PRO A 104 -17.22 -1.71 -1.87
C PRO A 104 -17.98 -1.18 -0.63
N CYS A 105 -18.00 0.14 -0.42
CA CYS A 105 -18.85 0.80 0.56
C CYS A 105 -19.51 2.07 -0.04
N GLU A 106 -20.77 2.32 0.32
CA GLU A 106 -21.55 3.49 -0.16
C GLU A 106 -21.06 4.82 0.40
N LYS A 107 -20.31 4.79 1.50
CA LYS A 107 -19.66 5.96 2.10
C LYS A 107 -18.32 5.54 2.70
N PRO A 108 -17.26 6.34 2.51
CA PRO A 108 -16.00 6.08 3.20
C PRO A 108 -16.21 6.27 4.70
N CYS A 109 -15.74 5.31 5.51
CA CYS A 109 -15.55 5.54 6.94
C CYS A 109 -14.55 6.71 7.10
N ASP A 110 -15.07 7.89 7.47
CA ASP A 110 -14.33 9.12 7.77
C ASP A 110 -13.56 9.83 6.64
N PHE A 111 -14.00 9.76 5.38
CA PHE A 111 -13.33 10.52 4.30
C PHE A 111 -14.19 11.66 3.73
N ASN A 112 -13.73 12.89 3.94
CA ASN A 112 -14.33 14.09 3.34
C ASN A 112 -13.85 14.23 1.88
N GLU A 113 -14.61 13.62 0.97
CA GLU A 113 -14.37 13.50 -0.48
C GLU A 113 -13.88 14.80 -1.14
N THR A 114 -14.58 15.90 -0.88
CA THR A 114 -14.44 17.15 -1.64
C THR A 114 -13.14 17.90 -1.30
N LYS A 115 -12.84 18.09 -0.01
CA LYS A 115 -11.63 18.80 0.44
C LYS A 115 -10.33 18.09 0.05
N THR A 116 -10.33 16.76 0.03
CA THR A 116 -9.11 15.99 -0.27
C THR A 116 -8.85 15.93 -1.77
N LEU A 117 -9.89 15.75 -2.59
CA LEU A 117 -9.78 15.79 -4.05
C LEU A 117 -9.40 17.18 -4.56
N GLU A 118 -10.01 18.26 -4.03
CA GLU A 118 -9.66 19.64 -4.40
C GLU A 118 -8.20 19.97 -4.04
N LYS A 119 -7.69 19.50 -2.90
CA LYS A 119 -6.30 19.70 -2.49
C LYS A 119 -5.31 18.94 -3.38
N LEU A 120 -5.67 17.72 -3.82
CA LEU A 120 -4.82 16.86 -4.65
C LEU A 120 -4.84 17.29 -6.14
N ILE A 121 -6.01 17.67 -6.66
CA ILE A 121 -6.21 18.09 -8.05
C ILE A 121 -5.82 19.56 -8.24
N GLY A 122 -6.16 20.45 -7.29
CA GLY A 122 -5.85 21.88 -7.33
C GLY A 122 -4.35 22.22 -7.36
N ASN A 123 -3.49 21.30 -6.92
CA ASN A 123 -2.03 21.45 -7.02
C ASN A 123 -1.47 21.17 -8.42
N LYS A 124 -2.21 20.47 -9.30
CA LYS A 124 -1.78 20.22 -10.69
C LYS A 124 -2.03 21.41 -11.62
N ASN A 125 -3.10 22.20 -11.39
CA ASN A 125 -3.38 23.40 -12.18
C ASN A 125 -2.40 24.55 -11.93
N LYS A 126 -1.65 24.54 -10.82
CA LYS A 126 -0.57 25.52 -10.55
C LYS A 126 0.75 25.21 -11.27
N LYS A 127 0.94 23.99 -11.81
CA LYS A 127 2.19 23.57 -12.48
C LYS A 127 2.13 23.63 -14.02
N LYS A 128 1.01 24.08 -14.60
CA LYS A 128 0.79 24.18 -16.06
C LYS A 128 0.47 25.60 -16.54
N ALA A 129 1.03 26.63 -15.91
CA ALA A 129 1.04 27.96 -16.53
C ALA A 129 2.38 28.13 -17.28
N PRO A 130 2.44 27.98 -18.61
CA PRO A 130 3.58 28.49 -19.36
C PRO A 130 3.58 30.02 -19.20
N LYS A 131 4.68 30.57 -18.72
CA LYS A 131 4.94 32.01 -18.80
C LYS A 131 5.10 32.34 -20.28
N ILE A 132 4.11 33.01 -20.84
CA ILE A 132 4.22 33.64 -22.15
C ILE A 132 5.04 34.92 -21.91
N ASN A 133 6.28 34.92 -22.39
CA ASN A 133 7.05 36.15 -22.63
C ASN A 133 6.75 36.62 -24.05
#